data_AF-A0A9L0S3C5-F1
#
_entry.id   AF-A0A9L0S3C5-F1
#
_cell.length_a   1.000
_cell.length_b   1.000
_cell.length_c   1.000
_cell.angle_alpha   90.00
_cell.angle_beta   90.00
_cell.angle_gamma   90.00
#
_symmetry.space_group_name_H-M   'P 1'
#
loop_
_entity.id
_entity.type
_entity.pdbx_description
1 polymer ?
#
loop_
_entity_poly.entity_id
_entity_poly.type
_entity_poly.pdbx_seq_one_letter_code
_entity_poly.pdbx_strand_id
1 'polypeptide(L)'
;PPCFSALCPAAKFSKLRLKAFARVLNPSSVHLTGSLKCPARIPAAAHEPEGLSGRPRKSPEDDDRKVRRREKNRVAAQRSRKKQTQKADKLHEEYECLEQENTVLRREIGKLTEELKHLSEALKEHEKMCPLLLCPMNFVPVPRPDPVAGCLPR
;
A
#
# COMPACT_ATOMS: atom_id res chain seq x y z
N PRO A 1 28.59 -12.53 -6.09
CA PRO A 1 27.37 -11.75 -5.81
C PRO A 1 26.32 -12.59 -5.06
N PRO A 2 26.26 -12.54 -3.71
CA PRO A 2 25.25 -13.27 -2.97
C PRO A 2 24.10 -12.36 -2.52
N CYS A 3 22.88 -12.83 -2.81
CA CYS A 3 21.73 -12.79 -1.92
C CYS A 3 21.17 -11.42 -1.47
N PHE A 4 20.49 -10.71 -2.38
CA PHE A 4 19.49 -9.68 -2.02
C PHE A 4 18.09 -10.30 -1.81
N SER A 5 18.02 -11.39 -1.05
CA SER A 5 16.75 -12.06 -0.67
C SER A 5 16.48 -11.97 0.84
N ALA A 6 17.01 -10.94 1.49
CA ALA A 6 16.75 -10.70 2.91
C ALA A 6 15.50 -9.82 3.09
N LEU A 7 14.41 -10.49 3.47
CA LEU A 7 13.22 -9.94 4.12
C LEU A 7 12.40 -8.93 3.32
N CYS A 8 11.43 -9.43 2.54
CA CYS A 8 10.21 -8.67 2.26
C CYS A 8 9.53 -8.32 3.61
N PRO A 9 9.31 -7.02 3.94
CA PRO A 9 8.57 -6.63 5.14
C PRO A 9 7.07 -6.98 5.07
N ALA A 10 6.56 -7.40 3.91
CA ALA A 10 5.16 -7.69 3.66
C ALA A 10 4.57 -8.75 4.61
N ALA A 11 5.36 -9.77 4.98
CA ALA A 11 4.88 -10.83 5.86
C ALA A 11 4.69 -10.43 7.34
N LYS A 12 5.20 -9.25 7.76
CA LYS A 12 5.09 -8.78 9.16
C LYS A 12 3.82 -7.95 9.42
N PHE A 13 3.15 -7.44 8.38
CA PHE A 13 1.97 -6.58 8.54
C PHE A 13 0.62 -7.31 8.65
N SER A 14 0.55 -8.57 8.21
CA SER A 14 -0.68 -9.39 8.26
C SER A 14 -1.15 -9.69 9.69
N LYS A 15 -0.23 -10.00 10.61
CA LYS A 15 -0.55 -10.30 12.03
C LYS A 15 -0.98 -9.08 12.83
N LEU A 16 -0.45 -7.89 12.52
CA LEU A 16 -0.82 -6.64 13.19
C LEU A 16 -2.21 -6.17 12.74
N ARG A 17 -2.54 -6.37 11.45
CA ARG A 17 -3.86 -6.04 10.88
C ARG A 17 -4.95 -6.89 11.49
N LEU A 18 -4.76 -8.20 11.68
CA LEU A 18 -5.78 -9.07 12.31
C LEU A 18 -6.12 -8.65 13.76
N LYS A 19 -5.13 -8.23 14.55
CA LYS A 19 -5.32 -7.71 15.92
C LYS A 19 -5.98 -6.32 15.96
N ALA A 20 -5.66 -5.44 15.01
CA ALA A 20 -6.31 -4.14 14.88
C ALA A 20 -7.76 -4.26 14.36
N PHE A 21 -8.02 -5.22 13.47
CA PHE A 21 -9.33 -5.48 12.84
C PHE A 21 -10.33 -6.08 13.84
N ALA A 22 -9.89 -7.00 14.72
CA ALA A 22 -10.75 -7.59 15.75
C ALA A 22 -11.33 -6.54 16.73
N ARG A 23 -10.58 -5.46 17.01
CA ARG A 23 -11.07 -4.32 17.84
C ARG A 23 -12.10 -3.44 17.14
N VAL A 24 -12.21 -3.50 15.82
CA VAL A 24 -13.11 -2.63 15.01
C VAL A 24 -14.50 -3.27 14.82
N LEU A 25 -14.60 -4.59 14.85
CA LEU A 25 -15.86 -5.33 14.60
C LEU A 25 -16.64 -5.70 15.87
N ASN A 26 -16.01 -5.77 17.05
CA ASN A 26 -16.70 -6.15 18.30
C ASN A 26 -16.27 -5.30 19.50
N PRO A 27 -16.95 -4.18 19.79
CA PRO A 27 -16.72 -3.40 21.01
C PRO A 27 -17.51 -3.93 22.22
N SER A 28 -18.27 -5.03 22.12
CA SER A 28 -19.13 -5.53 23.20
C SER A 28 -18.39 -6.36 24.26
N SER A 29 -17.06 -6.47 24.19
CA SER A 29 -16.26 -7.13 25.22
C SER A 29 -14.93 -6.41 25.45
N VAL A 30 -14.99 -5.25 26.11
CA VAL A 30 -13.82 -4.65 26.74
C VAL A 30 -14.05 -4.55 28.25
N HIS A 31 -13.95 -5.68 28.95
CA HIS A 31 -13.43 -5.64 30.31
C HIS A 31 -11.97 -5.15 30.21
N LEU A 32 -11.72 -3.91 30.61
CA LEU A 32 -10.37 -3.37 30.72
C LEU A 32 -9.65 -4.06 31.89
N THR A 33 -8.90 -5.12 31.61
CA THR A 33 -7.76 -5.53 32.45
C THR A 33 -6.49 -5.36 31.62
N GLY A 34 -6.02 -4.13 31.55
CA GLY A 34 -4.82 -3.75 30.81
C GLY A 34 -4.40 -2.36 31.27
N SER A 35 -3.64 -2.32 32.36
CA SER A 35 -3.11 -1.10 32.97
C SER A 35 -2.07 -0.46 32.05
N LEU A 36 -2.52 0.26 31.02
CA LEU A 36 -1.71 1.27 30.35
C LEU A 36 -1.92 2.58 31.10
N LYS A 37 -0.92 2.95 31.89
CA LYS A 37 -0.87 4.21 32.60
C LYS A 37 -0.81 5.34 31.57
N CYS A 38 -1.96 5.95 31.28
CA CYS A 38 -2.00 7.19 30.53
C CYS A 38 -1.23 8.26 31.31
N PRO A 39 -0.32 9.04 30.69
CA PRO A 39 0.31 10.16 31.39
C PRO A 39 -0.78 11.12 31.86
N ALA A 40 -0.65 11.55 33.10
CA ALA A 40 -1.59 12.44 33.78
C ALA A 40 -1.91 13.64 32.88
N ARG A 41 -3.20 13.83 32.58
CA ARG A 41 -3.70 15.13 32.11
C ARG A 41 -3.32 16.14 33.19
N ILE A 42 -2.58 17.17 32.79
CA ILE A 42 -2.43 18.40 33.57
C ILE A 42 -3.85 18.86 33.97
N PRO A 43 -4.14 19.12 35.25
CA PRO A 43 -5.42 19.68 35.63
C PRO A 43 -5.48 21.09 35.06
N ALA A 44 -6.34 21.29 34.06
CA ALA A 44 -6.74 22.64 33.69
C ALA A 44 -7.39 23.26 34.94
N ALA A 45 -6.84 24.38 35.39
CA ALA A 45 -7.28 25.12 36.55
C ALA A 45 -8.82 25.21 36.59
N ALA A 46 -9.39 24.85 37.74
CA ALA A 46 -10.79 25.00 38.03
C ALA A 46 -11.15 26.48 38.00
N HIS A 47 -11.77 26.93 36.91
CA HIS A 47 -12.63 28.10 36.93
C HIS A 47 -14.04 27.59 37.21
N GLU A 48 -14.46 27.72 38.46
CA GLU A 48 -15.82 27.52 38.92
C GLU A 48 -16.78 28.43 38.13
N PRO A 49 -17.80 27.91 37.43
CA PRO A 49 -18.95 28.72 37.06
C PRO A 49 -19.96 28.64 38.21
N GLU A 50 -19.81 29.56 39.16
CA GLU A 50 -20.90 29.94 40.09
C GLU A 50 -22.08 30.45 39.26
N GLY A 51 -23.17 29.66 39.25
CA GLY A 51 -24.31 29.88 38.36
C GLY A 51 -25.37 28.80 38.52
N LEU A 52 -25.91 28.65 39.74
CA LEU A 52 -27.17 27.94 39.95
C LEU A 52 -28.32 28.77 39.36
N SER A 53 -28.62 28.55 38.07
CA SER A 53 -29.94 28.87 37.52
C SER A 53 -30.46 27.66 36.74
N GLY A 54 -31.32 26.89 37.42
CA GLY A 54 -32.24 25.94 36.82
C GLY A 54 -31.62 24.90 35.88
N ARG A 55 -31.07 23.80 36.43
CA ARG A 55 -31.07 22.56 35.65
C ARG A 55 -32.54 22.16 35.51
N PRO A 56 -33.15 22.20 34.32
CA PRO A 56 -34.51 21.69 34.20
C PRO A 56 -34.44 20.23 34.67
N ARG A 57 -35.39 19.82 35.50
CA ARG A 57 -35.57 18.39 35.81
C ARG A 57 -35.64 17.71 34.45
N LYS A 58 -34.58 16.98 34.08
CA LYS A 58 -34.50 16.32 32.78
C LYS A 58 -35.69 15.39 32.72
N SER A 59 -36.62 15.68 31.83
CA SER A 59 -37.72 14.77 31.57
C SER A 59 -37.10 13.44 31.13
N PRO A 60 -37.68 12.27 31.46
CA PRO A 60 -37.26 10.99 30.89
C PRO A 60 -37.04 11.06 29.36
N GLU A 61 -37.78 11.92 28.67
CA GLU A 61 -37.67 12.22 27.24
C GLU A 61 -36.29 12.83 26.83
N ASP A 62 -35.66 13.63 27.70
CA ASP A 62 -34.33 14.21 27.46
C ASP A 62 -33.22 13.15 27.52
N ASP A 63 -33.37 12.16 28.41
CA ASP A 63 -32.43 11.05 28.54
C ASP A 63 -32.54 10.11 27.34
N ASP A 64 -33.76 9.84 26.85
CA ASP A 64 -33.97 9.10 25.60
C ASP A 64 -33.35 9.81 24.39
N ARG A 65 -33.53 11.14 24.28
CA ARG A 65 -32.91 11.94 23.21
C ARG A 65 -31.38 11.83 23.25
N LYS A 66 -30.80 11.83 24.45
CA LYS A 66 -29.35 11.68 24.65
C LYS A 66 -28.85 10.28 24.28
N VAL A 67 -29.59 9.23 24.65
CA VAL A 67 -29.28 7.85 24.25
C VAL A 67 -29.33 7.71 22.73
N ARG A 68 -30.36 8.23 22.07
CA ARG A 68 -30.46 8.23 20.60
C ARG A 68 -29.31 8.99 19.94
N ARG A 69 -28.87 10.12 20.51
CA ARG A 69 -27.70 10.86 20.02
C ARG A 69 -26.40 10.07 20.17
N ARG A 70 -26.19 9.41 21.31
CA ARG A 70 -25.02 8.56 21.56
C ARG A 70 -24.97 7.39 20.59
N GLU A 71 -26.10 6.73 20.35
CA GLU A 71 -26.16 5.61 19.42
C GLU A 71 -25.89 6.06 17.97
N LYS A 72 -26.45 7.18 17.54
CA LYS A 72 -26.13 7.78 16.23
C LYS A 72 -24.63 8.09 16.09
N ASN A 73 -24.01 8.66 17.12
CA ASN A 73 -22.57 8.94 17.12
C ASN A 73 -21.74 7.65 17.13
N ARG A 74 -22.16 6.63 17.88
CA ARG A 74 -21.51 5.31 17.92
C ARG A 74 -21.45 4.70 16.52
N VAL A 75 -22.58 4.68 15.81
CA VAL A 75 -22.67 4.18 14.44
C VAL A 75 -21.84 5.05 13.48
N ALA A 76 -21.88 6.37 13.60
CA ALA A 76 -21.09 7.27 12.76
C ALA A 76 -19.57 7.05 12.93
N ALA A 77 -19.11 6.92 14.18
CA ALA A 77 -17.72 6.63 14.50
C ALA A 77 -17.29 5.26 13.95
N GLN A 78 -18.14 4.24 14.09
CA GLN A 78 -17.87 2.91 13.53
C GLN A 78 -17.76 2.95 12.00
N ARG A 79 -18.68 3.65 11.31
CA ARG A 79 -18.65 3.82 9.85
C ARG A 79 -17.39 4.57 9.39
N SER A 80 -16.99 5.62 10.10
CA SER A 80 -15.77 6.38 9.81
C SER A 80 -14.52 5.49 9.93
N ARG A 81 -14.39 4.76 11.04
CA ARG A 81 -13.28 3.79 11.23
C ARG A 81 -13.27 2.73 10.15
N LYS A 82 -14.42 2.13 9.83
CA LYS A 82 -14.53 1.12 8.76
C LYS A 82 -14.10 1.67 7.41
N LYS A 83 -14.53 2.89 7.07
CA LYS A 83 -14.12 3.57 5.82
C LYS A 83 -12.61 3.80 5.76
N GLN A 84 -12.00 4.19 6.88
CA GLN A 84 -10.55 4.39 6.95
C GLN A 84 -9.78 3.07 6.78
N THR A 85 -10.21 2.00 7.46
CA THR A 85 -9.62 0.66 7.31
C THR A 85 -9.77 0.17 5.87
N GLN A 86 -10.97 0.24 5.29
CA GLN A 86 -11.19 -0.16 3.89
C GLN A 86 -10.32 0.63 2.90
N LYS A 87 -10.05 1.90 3.15
CA LYS A 87 -9.15 2.69 2.29
C LYS A 87 -7.71 2.17 2.38
N ALA A 88 -7.22 1.90 3.59
CA ALA A 88 -5.87 1.35 3.78
C ALA A 88 -5.75 -0.05 3.16
N ASP A 89 -6.79 -0.85 3.30
CA ASP A 89 -6.90 -2.20 2.76
C ASP A 89 -6.79 -2.20 1.22
N LYS A 90 -7.58 -1.35 0.55
CA LYS A 90 -7.53 -1.18 -0.91
C LYS A 90 -6.16 -0.72 -1.41
N LEU A 91 -5.58 0.29 -0.77
CA LEU A 91 -4.25 0.78 -1.14
C LEU A 91 -3.17 -0.32 -1.02
N HIS A 92 -3.32 -1.19 -0.02
CA HIS A 92 -2.39 -2.30 0.16
C HIS A 92 -2.57 -3.38 -0.91
N GLU A 93 -3.81 -3.76 -1.21
CA GLU A 93 -4.13 -4.71 -2.28
C GLU A 93 -3.59 -4.20 -3.63
N GLU A 94 -3.82 -2.92 -3.96
CA GLU A 94 -3.27 -2.28 -5.17
C GLU A 94 -1.74 -2.30 -5.19
N TYR A 95 -1.09 -1.99 -4.07
CA TYR A 95 0.37 -2.07 -3.95
C TYR A 95 0.89 -3.48 -4.19
N GLU A 96 0.27 -4.50 -3.58
CA GLU A 96 0.69 -5.89 -3.75
C GLU A 96 0.51 -6.38 -5.19
N CYS A 97 -0.58 -5.99 -5.87
CA CYS A 97 -0.78 -6.27 -7.29
C CYS A 97 0.33 -5.64 -8.14
N LEU A 98 0.63 -4.35 -7.92
CA LEU A 98 1.67 -3.64 -8.66
C LEU A 98 3.07 -4.22 -8.42
N GLU A 99 3.40 -4.62 -7.19
CA GLU A 99 4.66 -5.31 -6.89
C GLU A 99 4.77 -6.64 -7.64
N GLN A 100 3.70 -7.44 -7.65
CA GLN A 100 3.67 -8.69 -8.41
C GLN A 100 3.89 -8.44 -9.90
N GLU A 101 3.16 -7.52 -10.51
CA GLU A 101 3.33 -7.13 -11.92
C GLU A 101 4.75 -6.65 -12.19
N ASN A 102 5.30 -5.80 -11.31
CA ASN A 102 6.66 -5.31 -11.44
C ASN A 102 7.69 -6.44 -11.43
N THR A 103 7.52 -7.44 -10.55
CA THR A 103 8.42 -8.60 -10.53
C THR A 103 8.32 -9.46 -11.79
N VAL A 104 7.12 -9.61 -12.36
CA VAL A 104 6.91 -10.34 -13.61
C VAL A 104 7.59 -9.61 -14.75
N LEU A 105 7.37 -8.30 -14.88
CA LEU A 105 8.00 -7.47 -15.91
C LEU A 105 9.53 -7.47 -15.81
N ARG A 106 10.09 -7.37 -14.61
CA ARG A 106 11.55 -7.44 -14.41
C ARG A 106 12.14 -8.78 -14.85
N ARG A 107 11.45 -9.89 -14.59
CA ARG A 107 11.88 -11.21 -15.08
C ARG A 107 11.83 -11.28 -16.59
N GLU A 108 10.79 -10.74 -17.20
CA GLU A 108 10.65 -10.73 -18.66
C GLU A 108 11.71 -9.88 -19.34
N ILE A 109 12.00 -8.70 -18.79
CA ILE A 109 13.13 -7.86 -19.23
C ILE A 109 14.44 -8.66 -19.15
N GLY A 110 14.67 -9.39 -18.05
CA GLY A 110 15.84 -10.25 -17.89
C GLY A 110 15.96 -11.29 -19.00
N LYS A 111 14.89 -12.06 -19.24
CA LYS A 111 14.85 -13.08 -20.30
C LYS A 111 15.12 -12.50 -21.68
N LEU A 112 14.42 -11.43 -22.05
CA LEU A 112 14.59 -10.79 -23.36
C LEU A 112 15.99 -10.21 -23.54
N THR A 113 16.60 -9.70 -22.47
CA THR A 113 18.00 -9.22 -22.49
C THR A 113 18.98 -10.36 -22.72
N GLU A 114 18.76 -11.51 -22.09
CA GLU A 114 19.56 -12.72 -22.30
C GLU A 114 19.41 -13.25 -23.73
N GLU A 115 18.19 -13.28 -24.26
CA GLU A 115 17.91 -13.67 -25.65
C GLU A 115 18.59 -12.73 -26.65
N LEU A 116 18.47 -11.41 -26.46
CA LEU A 116 19.15 -10.43 -27.29
C LEU A 116 20.68 -10.61 -27.27
N LYS A 117 21.25 -10.83 -26.09
CA LYS A 117 22.68 -11.10 -25.94
C LYS A 117 23.08 -12.38 -26.70
N HIS A 118 22.33 -13.46 -26.51
CA HIS A 118 22.60 -14.74 -27.17
C HIS A 118 22.55 -14.62 -28.69
N LEU A 119 21.50 -13.98 -29.24
CA LEU A 119 21.37 -13.75 -30.68
C LEU A 119 22.48 -12.84 -31.22
N SER A 120 22.85 -11.81 -30.47
CA SER A 120 23.95 -10.91 -30.85
C SER A 120 25.30 -11.63 -30.89
N GLU A 121 25.55 -12.52 -29.93
CA GLU A 121 26.77 -13.34 -29.89
C GLU A 121 26.79 -14.35 -31.04
N ALA A 122 25.66 -15.03 -31.30
CA ALA A 122 25.53 -15.96 -32.43
C ALA A 122 25.76 -15.25 -33.78
N LEU A 123 25.23 -14.03 -33.94
CA LEU A 123 25.43 -13.23 -35.14
C LEU A 123 26.91 -12.81 -35.29
N LYS A 124 27.55 -12.32 -34.22
CA LYS A 124 28.98 -11.98 -34.22
C LYS A 124 29.86 -13.18 -34.56
N GLU A 125 29.50 -14.37 -34.08
CA GLU A 125 30.24 -15.59 -34.41
C GLU A 125 30.09 -15.94 -35.90
N HIS A 126 28.86 -15.86 -36.43
CA HIS A 126 28.60 -16.05 -37.86
C HIS A 126 29.36 -15.04 -38.73
N GLU A 127 29.43 -13.75 -38.33
CA GLU A 127 30.14 -12.71 -39.08
C GLU A 127 31.61 -13.08 -39.37
N LYS A 128 32.28 -13.76 -38.44
CA LYS A 128 33.68 -14.22 -38.58
C LYS A 128 33.88 -15.27 -39.66
N MET A 129 32.82 -15.99 -40.04
CA MET A 129 32.86 -17.07 -41.03
C MET A 129 32.01 -16.78 -42.27
N CYS A 130 31.29 -15.67 -42.29
CA CYS A 130 30.35 -15.33 -43.36
C CYS A 130 31.10 -14.98 -44.65
N PRO A 131 31.03 -15.80 -45.70
CA PRO A 131 31.73 -15.51 -46.95
C PRO A 131 31.25 -14.21 -47.60
N LEU A 132 29.99 -13.80 -47.35
CA LEU A 132 29.41 -12.57 -47.85
C LEU A 132 29.97 -11.30 -47.18
N LEU A 133 30.50 -11.41 -45.96
CA LEU A 133 31.14 -10.29 -45.24
C LEU A 133 32.66 -10.33 -45.39
N LEU A 134 33.24 -11.52 -45.58
CA LEU A 134 34.68 -11.73 -45.77
C LEU A 134 35.13 -11.54 -47.23
N CYS A 135 34.23 -11.64 -48.20
CA CYS A 135 34.50 -11.26 -49.59
C CYS A 135 34.01 -9.82 -49.84
N PRO A 136 34.83 -8.93 -50.43
CA PRO A 136 34.41 -7.58 -50.79
C PRO A 136 33.55 -7.63 -52.05
N MET A 137 32.34 -8.19 -51.96
CA MET A 137 31.30 -7.92 -52.93
C MET A 137 30.43 -6.82 -52.34
N ASN A 138 30.70 -5.60 -52.81
CA ASN A 138 30.05 -4.33 -52.51
C ASN A 138 28.58 -4.43 -52.07
N PHE A 139 28.32 -4.70 -50.79
CA PHE A 139 27.05 -4.39 -50.18
C PHE A 139 27.18 -3.01 -49.55
N VAL A 140 26.51 -2.04 -50.17
CA VAL A 140 26.33 -0.70 -49.60
C VAL A 140 25.76 -0.88 -48.19
N PRO A 141 26.38 -0.32 -47.13
CA PRO A 141 25.81 -0.38 -45.79
C PRO A 141 24.51 0.44 -45.82
N VAL A 142 23.38 -0.25 -45.88
CA VAL A 142 22.08 0.39 -45.61
C VAL A 142 22.06 0.70 -44.11
N PRO A 143 21.92 1.97 -43.70
CA PRO A 143 21.81 2.31 -42.29
C PRO A 143 20.60 1.58 -41.72
N ARG A 144 20.80 0.68 -40.74
CA ARG A 144 19.70 0.11 -39.97
C ARG A 144 19.02 1.27 -39.21
N PRO A 145 17.72 1.52 -39.40
CA PRO A 145 17.02 2.46 -38.55
C PRO A 145 16.95 1.87 -37.14
N ASP A 146 17.50 2.62 -36.19
CA ASP A 146 17.49 2.32 -34.76
C ASP A 146 16.03 2.29 -34.26
N PRO A 147 15.52 1.18 -33.70
CA PRO A 147 14.10 1.10 -33.30
C PRO A 147 13.77 1.89 -32.02
N VAL A 148 14.73 2.60 -31.42
CA VAL A 148 14.58 3.15 -30.05
C VAL A 148 14.24 4.64 -29.98
N ALA A 149 14.04 5.32 -31.12
CA ALA A 149 13.70 6.75 -31.15
C ALA A 149 12.18 7.03 -31.26
N GLY A 150 11.33 6.14 -30.71
CA GLY A 150 9.87 6.22 -30.81
C GLY A 150 9.17 6.28 -29.46
N CYS A 151 8.99 7.50 -28.96
CA CYS A 151 7.83 7.96 -28.19
C CYS A 151 7.37 7.13 -26.96
N LEU A 152 7.73 7.60 -25.76
CA LEU A 152 6.87 7.45 -24.57
C LEU A 152 6.15 8.78 -24.31
N PRO A 153 4.81 8.83 -24.28
CA PRO A 153 4.08 10.01 -23.83
C PRO A 153 4.22 10.16 -22.30
N ARG A 154 4.34 11.43 -21.89
CA ARG A 154 4.49 11.90 -20.51
C ARG A 154 3.17 11.87 -19.73
#